data_AF-A0A1F8NUB4-F1
#
_entry.id   AF-A0A1F8NUB4-F1
#
_cell.length_a   1.000
_cell.length_b   1.000
_cell.length_c   1.000
_cell.angle_alpha   90.00
_cell.angle_beta   90.00
_cell.angle_gamma   90.00
#
_symmetry.space_group_name_H-M   'P 1'
#
loop_
_entity.id
_entity.type
_entity.pdbx_description
1 polymer ?
#
loop_
_entity_poly.entity_id
_entity_poly.type
_entity_poly.pdbx_seq_one_letter_code
_entity_poly.pdbx_strand_id
1 'polypeptide(L)'
;MAVKPMDFSGVNPVGTPSSVDVFNASNQAISFREQLPDLEQKLREALITKFQGNPLFTQREQAQQGFLNAPSQARADISQMQQTSGVPLSPTQQEAITSARRSAAFAPLSSANLLLGGAFGGLEGIVGSGVKAFESAAGAQTERANLMNQMRQQEIERQFKERELALKSTGSNQPSLSQLLAIANYMKPTAGQVNEAINAESGKKAVLHLRDMIKKNPKAVYYAGVPLLNAVNPAAREYNSTAKEAYDVLVRTRTGAALNLDEQAFYEEYIPKWLDSDVLKKQKLTRLEELYNRVITEGQEFDLGSFLGASGVEVPGLGSDGFIPD
;
A
#
# COMPACT_ATOMS: atom_id res chain seq x y z
N MET A 1 -57.21 32.07 -32.24
CA MET A 1 -57.00 31.93 -30.78
C MET A 1 -55.52 32.16 -30.53
N ALA A 2 -55.16 33.27 -29.88
CA ALA A 2 -53.76 33.63 -29.62
C ALA A 2 -53.28 32.96 -28.33
N VAL A 3 -52.17 32.21 -28.41
CA VAL A 3 -51.55 31.54 -27.27
C VAL A 3 -50.82 32.57 -26.43
N LYS A 4 -51.20 32.67 -25.16
CA LYS A 4 -50.61 33.59 -24.18
C LYS A 4 -49.24 33.03 -23.75
N PRO A 5 -48.15 33.81 -23.77
CA PRO A 5 -46.84 33.33 -23.31
C PRO A 5 -46.86 33.05 -21.80
N MET A 6 -46.31 31.90 -21.40
CA MET A 6 -46.11 31.54 -19.99
C MET A 6 -44.93 32.33 -19.43
N ASP A 7 -45.18 33.05 -18.35
CA ASP A 7 -44.20 33.78 -17.55
C ASP A 7 -43.52 32.81 -16.57
N PHE A 8 -42.20 32.65 -16.71
CA PHE A 8 -41.35 31.80 -15.87
C PHE A 8 -40.54 32.61 -14.82
N SER A 9 -41.00 33.79 -14.43
CA SER A 9 -40.32 34.66 -13.45
C SER A 9 -40.28 34.15 -12.00
N GLY A 10 -40.68 32.89 -11.72
CA GLY A 10 -40.85 32.36 -10.37
C GLY A 10 -39.91 31.23 -9.91
N VAL A 11 -38.94 30.78 -10.73
CA VAL A 11 -38.03 29.70 -10.31
C VAL A 11 -36.82 30.33 -9.60
N ASN A 12 -36.88 30.38 -8.27
CA ASN A 12 -35.70 30.69 -7.46
C ASN A 12 -34.59 29.69 -7.82
N PRO A 13 -33.41 30.14 -8.28
CA PRO A 13 -32.29 29.25 -8.56
C PRO A 13 -31.92 28.54 -7.26
N VAL A 14 -32.03 27.22 -7.25
CA VAL A 14 -31.49 26.38 -6.19
C VAL A 14 -29.99 26.71 -6.11
N GLY A 15 -29.59 27.28 -4.97
CA GLY A 15 -28.29 27.93 -4.81
C GLY A 15 -27.14 27.03 -5.26
N THR A 16 -26.36 27.55 -6.22
CA THR A 16 -25.01 27.06 -6.48
C THR A 16 -24.24 27.05 -5.15
N PRO A 17 -23.57 25.97 -4.76
CA PRO A 17 -22.63 26.04 -3.65
C PRO A 17 -21.63 27.15 -3.98
N SER A 18 -21.56 28.12 -3.08
CA SER A 18 -20.80 29.34 -3.33
C SER A 18 -19.32 28.99 -3.36
N SER A 19 -18.49 29.78 -4.05
CA SER A 19 -17.03 29.64 -3.98
C SER A 19 -16.50 29.66 -2.54
N VAL A 20 -17.29 30.18 -1.59
CA VAL A 20 -17.04 30.17 -0.14
C VAL A 20 -17.10 28.75 0.44
N ASP A 21 -17.92 27.83 -0.10
CA ASP A 21 -18.01 26.44 0.39
C ASP A 21 -16.78 25.61 -0.04
N VAL A 22 -16.28 25.83 -1.26
CA VAL A 22 -15.03 25.23 -1.75
C VAL A 22 -13.82 25.83 -1.02
N PHE A 23 -13.84 27.14 -0.75
CA PHE A 23 -12.79 27.83 0.01
C PHE A 23 -12.79 27.44 1.49
N ASN A 24 -13.97 27.22 2.10
CA ASN A 24 -14.09 26.68 3.46
C ASN A 24 -13.63 25.22 3.55
N ALA A 25 -13.89 24.39 2.54
CA ALA A 25 -13.36 23.01 2.48
C ALA A 25 -11.83 22.99 2.31
N SER A 26 -11.27 23.89 1.49
CA SER A 26 -9.82 24.08 1.32
C SER A 26 -9.16 24.59 2.60
N ASN A 27 -9.75 25.59 3.26
CA ASN A 27 -9.24 26.11 4.53
C ASN A 27 -9.38 25.11 5.68
N GLN A 28 -10.43 24.28 5.68
CA GLN A 28 -10.52 23.14 6.59
C GLN A 28 -9.42 22.12 6.32
N ALA A 29 -9.15 21.77 5.06
CA ALA A 29 -8.05 20.86 4.70
C ALA A 29 -6.65 21.39 5.12
N ILE A 30 -6.44 22.71 5.05
CA ILE A 30 -5.21 23.36 5.53
C ILE A 30 -5.14 23.30 7.08
N SER A 31 -6.25 23.54 7.78
CA SER A 31 -6.31 23.42 9.25
C SER A 31 -6.09 21.99 9.77
N PHE A 32 -6.34 20.96 8.95
CA PHE A 32 -6.04 19.56 9.29
C PHE A 32 -4.59 19.16 9.01
N ARG A 33 -3.91 19.84 8.07
CA ARG A 33 -2.46 19.69 7.88
C ARG A 33 -1.68 20.20 9.09
N GLU A 34 -2.23 21.19 9.79
CA GLU A 34 -1.74 21.71 11.08
C GLU A 34 -2.06 20.79 12.28
N GLN A 35 -2.92 19.77 12.12
CA GLN A 35 -3.23 18.76 13.14
C GLN A 35 -2.45 17.45 12.97
N LEU A 36 -1.69 17.26 11.89
CA LEU A 36 -0.72 16.16 11.76
C LEU A 36 0.35 16.16 12.88
N PRO A 37 0.87 17.31 13.35
CA PRO A 37 1.70 17.39 14.55
C PRO A 37 1.00 16.83 15.80
N ASP A 38 -0.32 17.01 15.91
CA ASP A 38 -1.13 16.56 17.06
C ASP A 38 -1.35 15.03 17.03
N LEU A 39 -1.37 14.39 15.86
CA LEU A 39 -1.40 12.94 15.75
C LEU A 39 -0.10 12.31 16.23
N GLU A 40 1.05 12.85 15.80
CA GLU A 40 2.36 12.39 16.27
C GLU A 40 2.47 12.56 17.79
N GLN A 41 2.06 13.72 18.31
CA GLN A 41 2.07 14.01 19.73
C GLN A 41 1.16 13.06 20.54
N LYS A 42 -0.07 12.78 20.05
CA LYS A 42 -1.00 11.83 20.68
C LYS A 42 -0.53 10.39 20.61
N LEU A 43 0.14 9.98 19.53
CA LEU A 43 0.77 8.67 19.43
C LEU A 43 1.92 8.56 20.42
N ARG A 44 2.73 9.62 20.53
CA ARG A 44 3.81 9.72 21.51
C ARG A 44 3.28 9.64 22.94
N GLU A 45 2.21 10.37 23.27
CA GLU A 45 1.57 10.36 24.59
C GLU A 45 0.92 9.01 24.91
N ALA A 46 0.23 8.38 23.94
CA ALA A 46 -0.35 7.06 24.11
C ALA A 46 0.73 5.98 24.31
N LEU A 47 1.85 6.07 23.58
CA LEU A 47 3.01 5.20 23.78
C LEU A 47 3.65 5.45 25.15
N ILE A 48 3.91 6.71 25.50
CA ILE A 48 4.48 7.08 26.81
C ILE A 48 3.59 6.57 27.95
N THR A 49 2.26 6.74 27.86
CA THR A 49 1.30 6.30 28.87
C THR A 49 1.24 4.77 28.96
N LYS A 50 1.30 4.07 27.83
CA LYS A 50 1.29 2.59 27.77
C LYS A 50 2.58 1.99 28.33
N PHE A 51 3.69 2.73 28.29
CA PHE A 51 4.99 2.28 28.78
C PHE A 51 5.36 2.82 30.17
N GLN A 52 4.74 3.90 30.65
CA GLN A 52 4.93 4.42 32.00
C GLN A 52 4.30 3.48 33.03
N GLY A 53 5.10 3.06 34.01
CA GLY A 53 4.65 2.24 35.13
C GLY A 53 4.52 0.74 34.87
N ASN A 54 4.91 0.24 33.67
CA ASN A 54 4.87 -1.20 33.43
C ASN A 54 6.09 -1.91 34.07
N PRO A 55 5.88 -2.85 35.01
CA PRO A 55 6.97 -3.51 35.74
C PRO A 55 7.88 -4.36 34.85
N LEU A 56 7.42 -4.78 33.67
CA LEU A 56 8.22 -5.56 32.72
C LEU A 56 9.35 -4.73 32.08
N PHE A 57 9.18 -3.41 31.95
CA PHE A 57 10.24 -2.55 31.46
C PHE A 57 11.36 -2.42 32.48
N THR A 58 11.01 -2.20 33.75
CA THR A 58 11.98 -2.20 34.85
C THR A 58 12.70 -3.56 34.95
N GLN A 59 11.98 -4.68 34.81
CA GLN A 59 12.59 -6.01 34.78
C GLN A 59 13.54 -6.20 33.59
N ARG A 60 13.15 -5.76 32.39
CA ARG A 60 14.02 -5.81 31.20
C ARG A 60 15.27 -4.94 31.39
N GLU A 61 15.11 -3.74 31.91
CA GLU A 61 16.23 -2.82 32.13
C GLU A 61 17.23 -3.38 33.15
N GLN A 62 16.73 -3.95 34.25
CA GLN A 62 17.56 -4.65 35.23
C GLN A 62 18.27 -5.87 34.62
N ALA A 63 17.58 -6.67 33.82
CA ALA A 63 18.17 -7.82 33.14
C ALA A 63 19.22 -7.39 32.08
N GLN A 64 18.98 -6.29 31.38
CA GLN A 64 19.92 -5.70 30.43
C GLN A 64 21.18 -5.20 31.13
N GLN A 65 21.04 -4.48 32.25
CA GLN A 65 22.17 -4.05 33.06
C GLN A 65 22.95 -5.25 33.60
N GLY A 66 22.26 -6.31 34.05
CA GLY A 66 22.90 -7.57 34.46
C GLY A 66 23.72 -8.21 33.33
N PHE A 67 23.17 -8.27 32.12
CA PHE A 67 23.87 -8.80 30.95
C PHE A 67 25.09 -7.96 30.54
N LEU A 68 24.96 -6.63 30.53
CA LEU A 68 26.05 -5.71 30.21
C LEU A 68 27.18 -5.76 31.25
N ASN A 69 26.84 -5.99 32.52
CA ASN A 69 27.81 -6.09 33.61
C ASN A 69 28.41 -7.50 33.79
N ALA A 70 27.81 -8.55 33.19
CA ALA A 70 28.27 -9.93 33.30
C ALA A 70 29.76 -10.15 32.94
N PRO A 71 30.35 -9.50 31.91
CA PRO A 71 31.77 -9.64 31.61
C PRO A 71 32.67 -9.04 32.72
N SER A 72 32.27 -7.90 33.28
CA SER A 72 33.01 -7.24 34.37
C SER A 72 32.94 -8.07 35.65
N GLN A 73 31.78 -8.64 35.97
CA GLN A 73 31.60 -9.58 37.08
C GLN A 73 32.42 -10.86 36.89
N ALA A 74 32.44 -11.44 35.69
CA ALA A 74 33.26 -12.61 35.39
C ALA A 74 34.76 -12.35 35.62
N ARG A 75 35.26 -11.16 35.26
CA ARG A 75 36.65 -10.76 35.53
C ARG A 75 36.92 -10.64 37.03
N ALA A 76 35.98 -10.09 37.80
CA ALA A 76 36.10 -10.01 39.25
C ALA A 76 36.12 -11.41 39.90
N ASP A 77 35.25 -12.31 39.45
CA ASP A 77 35.22 -13.71 39.91
C ASP A 77 36.54 -14.44 39.60
N ILE A 78 37.06 -14.29 38.38
CA ILE A 78 38.35 -14.86 37.97
C ILE A 78 39.47 -14.36 38.89
N SER A 79 39.50 -13.05 39.16
CA SER A 79 40.50 -12.45 40.04
C SER A 79 40.40 -13.01 41.47
N GLN A 80 39.18 -13.13 42.00
CA GLN A 80 38.96 -13.71 43.33
C GLN A 80 39.33 -15.20 43.40
N MET A 81 39.02 -15.98 42.36
CA MET A 81 39.41 -17.38 42.26
C MET A 81 40.93 -17.55 42.23
N GLN A 82 41.64 -16.69 41.51
CA GLN A 82 43.10 -16.70 41.48
C GLN A 82 43.71 -16.32 42.83
N GLN A 83 43.14 -15.32 43.53
CA GLN A 83 43.58 -14.92 44.87
C GLN A 83 43.34 -16.01 45.92
N THR A 84 42.20 -16.70 45.85
CA THR A 84 41.79 -17.69 46.86
C THR A 84 42.46 -19.06 46.65
N SER A 85 42.61 -19.49 45.39
CA SER A 85 43.20 -20.80 45.06
C SER A 85 44.72 -20.76 44.91
N GLY A 86 45.30 -19.58 44.66
CA GLY A 86 46.72 -19.43 44.34
C GLY A 86 47.12 -20.03 42.98
N VAL A 87 46.19 -20.60 42.22
CA VAL A 87 46.44 -21.22 40.92
C VAL A 87 46.00 -20.29 39.79
N PRO A 88 46.89 -19.91 38.86
CA PRO A 88 46.51 -19.11 37.71
C PRO A 88 45.62 -19.94 36.77
N LEU A 89 44.42 -19.43 36.49
CA LEU A 89 43.49 -20.01 35.53
C LEU A 89 44.02 -19.89 34.08
N SER A 90 43.89 -20.95 33.29
CA SER A 90 44.26 -20.92 31.88
C SER A 90 43.33 -19.99 31.07
N PRO A 91 43.77 -19.45 29.91
CA PRO A 91 42.92 -18.61 29.07
C PRO A 91 41.57 -19.25 28.72
N THR A 92 41.58 -20.55 28.40
CA THR A 92 40.35 -21.32 28.12
C THR A 92 39.42 -21.41 29.32
N GLN A 93 39.95 -21.55 30.54
CA GLN A 93 39.14 -21.54 31.77
C GLN A 93 38.53 -20.16 32.03
N GLN A 94 39.30 -19.09 31.81
CA GLN A 94 38.82 -17.71 31.95
C GLN A 94 37.69 -17.40 30.94
N GLU A 95 37.83 -17.86 29.70
CA GLU A 95 36.81 -17.72 28.67
C GLU A 95 35.55 -18.55 28.98
N ALA A 96 35.71 -19.77 29.51
CA ALA A 96 34.59 -20.60 29.95
C ALA A 96 33.78 -19.94 31.08
N ILE A 97 34.46 -19.34 32.07
CA ILE A 97 33.79 -18.61 33.16
C ILE A 97 33.06 -17.37 32.62
N THR A 98 33.69 -16.63 31.72
CA THR A 98 33.10 -15.43 31.12
C THR A 98 31.88 -15.76 30.26
N SER A 99 31.96 -16.80 29.45
CA SER A 99 30.84 -17.24 28.60
C SER A 99 29.69 -17.81 29.44
N ALA A 100 29.98 -18.60 30.49
CA ALA A 100 28.98 -19.10 31.42
C ALA A 100 28.22 -17.97 32.11
N ARG A 101 28.91 -16.93 32.59
CA ARG A 101 28.29 -15.74 33.21
C ARG A 101 27.42 -14.97 32.21
N ARG A 102 27.88 -14.76 30.98
CA ARG A 102 27.07 -14.11 29.93
C ARG A 102 25.81 -14.92 29.60
N SER A 103 25.95 -16.24 29.48
CA SER A 103 24.83 -17.14 29.20
C SER A 103 23.79 -17.11 30.32
N ALA A 104 24.22 -17.18 31.58
CA ALA A 104 23.34 -17.07 32.74
C ALA A 104 22.61 -15.71 32.81
N ALA A 105 23.30 -14.62 32.46
CA ALA A 105 22.69 -13.28 32.41
C ALA A 105 21.79 -13.07 31.18
N PHE A 106 21.95 -13.85 30.12
CA PHE A 106 21.12 -13.77 28.92
C PHE A 106 19.72 -14.35 29.14
N ALA A 107 19.57 -15.43 29.92
CA ALA A 107 18.29 -16.06 30.19
C ALA A 107 17.20 -15.10 30.73
N PRO A 108 17.44 -14.29 31.79
CA PRO A 108 16.45 -13.33 32.27
C PRO A 108 16.16 -12.22 31.26
N LEU A 109 17.15 -11.77 30.48
CA LEU A 109 16.94 -10.76 29.43
C LEU A 109 16.08 -11.32 28.29
N SER A 110 16.35 -12.55 27.85
CA SER A 110 15.55 -13.26 26.85
C SER A 110 14.12 -13.46 27.33
N SER A 111 13.93 -13.91 28.57
CA SER A 111 12.61 -14.07 29.19
C SER A 111 11.85 -12.75 29.29
N ALA A 112 12.50 -11.67 29.76
CA ALA A 112 11.90 -10.34 29.83
C ALA A 112 11.49 -9.80 28.45
N ASN A 113 12.32 -10.03 27.42
CA ASN A 113 11.98 -9.66 26.04
C ASN A 113 10.81 -10.49 25.48
N LEU A 114 10.73 -11.79 25.80
CA LEU A 114 9.61 -12.65 25.40
C LEU A 114 8.32 -12.25 26.12
N LEU A 115 8.38 -11.94 27.42
CA LEU A 115 7.24 -11.45 28.19
C LEU A 115 6.78 -10.07 27.71
N LEU A 116 7.71 -9.17 27.38
CA LEU A 116 7.36 -7.88 26.77
C LEU A 116 6.73 -8.06 25.38
N GLY A 117 7.29 -8.94 24.55
CA GLY A 117 6.72 -9.29 23.26
C GLY A 117 5.35 -9.97 23.35
N GLY A 118 5.10 -10.75 24.41
CA GLY A 118 3.80 -11.37 24.67
C GLY A 118 2.77 -10.39 25.26
N ALA A 119 3.18 -9.55 26.21
CA ALA A 119 2.29 -8.62 26.92
C ALA A 119 1.89 -7.40 26.08
N PHE A 120 2.74 -6.97 25.16
CA PHE A 120 2.50 -5.79 24.33
C PHE A 120 2.24 -6.12 22.85
N GLY A 121 2.27 -7.40 22.50
CA GLY A 121 2.56 -7.83 21.13
C GLY A 121 4.01 -7.48 20.78
N GLY A 122 4.57 -8.11 19.74
CA GLY A 122 5.82 -7.60 19.16
C GLY A 122 5.69 -6.12 18.78
N LEU A 123 6.74 -5.52 18.20
CA LEU A 123 6.62 -4.21 17.53
C LEU A 123 5.38 -4.16 16.61
N GLU A 124 4.98 -5.30 16.06
CA GLU A 124 3.75 -5.58 15.32
C GLU A 124 2.42 -5.28 16.04
N GLY A 125 2.33 -5.36 17.37
CA GLY A 125 1.13 -5.01 18.16
C GLY A 125 1.06 -3.51 18.50
N ILE A 126 2.21 -2.87 18.66
CA ILE A 126 2.33 -1.42 18.84
C ILE A 126 2.09 -0.71 17.51
N VAL A 127 2.75 -1.19 16.45
CA VAL A 127 2.45 -0.87 15.06
C VAL A 127 1.01 -1.23 14.77
N GLY A 128 0.48 -2.38 15.19
CA GLY A 128 -0.91 -2.78 15.01
C GLY A 128 -1.94 -1.87 15.68
N SER A 129 -1.64 -1.27 16.84
CA SER A 129 -2.52 -0.23 17.44
C SER A 129 -2.38 1.13 16.77
N GLY A 130 -1.17 1.50 16.33
CA GLY A 130 -0.93 2.69 15.51
C GLY A 130 -1.50 2.55 14.10
N VAL A 131 -1.49 1.34 13.56
CA VAL A 131 -2.04 0.89 12.28
C VAL A 131 -3.54 0.78 12.41
N LYS A 132 -4.14 0.29 13.50
CA LYS A 132 -5.60 0.39 13.71
C LYS A 132 -6.08 1.82 13.87
N ALA A 133 -5.32 2.68 14.55
CA ALA A 133 -5.62 4.11 14.61
C ALA A 133 -5.46 4.77 13.23
N PHE A 134 -4.39 4.45 12.51
CA PHE A 134 -4.15 4.88 11.14
C PHE A 134 -5.15 4.29 10.14
N GLU A 135 -5.63 3.05 10.30
CA GLU A 135 -6.64 2.35 9.50
C GLU A 135 -8.02 2.89 9.81
N SER A 136 -8.29 3.31 11.05
CA SER A 136 -9.52 4.04 11.37
C SER A 136 -9.51 5.44 10.72
N ALA A 137 -8.34 6.09 10.67
CA ALA A 137 -8.18 7.40 10.04
C ALA A 137 -8.11 7.32 8.50
N ALA A 138 -7.41 6.32 7.97
CA ALA A 138 -7.23 6.03 6.55
C ALA A 138 -8.48 5.37 5.99
N GLY A 139 -9.14 4.48 6.72
CA GLY A 139 -10.47 3.93 6.41
C GLY A 139 -11.52 5.03 6.41
N ALA A 140 -11.48 5.97 7.37
CA ALA A 140 -12.30 7.18 7.30
C ALA A 140 -11.95 8.07 6.10
N GLN A 141 -10.68 8.14 5.67
CA GLN A 141 -10.28 8.83 4.44
C GLN A 141 -10.74 8.09 3.17
N THR A 142 -10.68 6.76 3.13
CA THR A 142 -11.11 5.93 2.01
C THR A 142 -12.63 5.95 1.89
N GLU A 143 -13.37 5.88 3.00
CA GLU A 143 -14.81 6.14 3.03
C GLU A 143 -15.12 7.56 2.58
N ARG A 144 -14.35 8.58 2.99
CA ARG A 144 -14.54 9.96 2.50
C ARG A 144 -14.18 10.13 1.02
N ALA A 145 -13.17 9.42 0.53
CA ALA A 145 -12.76 9.43 -0.87
C ALA A 145 -13.79 8.72 -1.74
N ASN A 146 -14.33 7.59 -1.27
CA ASN A 146 -15.45 6.89 -1.90
C ASN A 146 -16.71 7.75 -1.88
N LEU A 147 -16.97 8.47 -0.79
CA LEU A 147 -18.10 9.40 -0.68
C LEU A 147 -17.90 10.63 -1.58
N MET A 148 -16.69 11.17 -1.67
CA MET A 148 -16.35 12.23 -2.63
C MET A 148 -16.47 11.75 -4.07
N ASN A 149 -16.03 10.53 -4.38
CA ASN A 149 -16.16 9.94 -5.71
C ASN A 149 -17.64 9.68 -6.06
N GLN A 150 -18.45 9.23 -5.10
CA GLN A 150 -19.91 9.15 -5.26
C GLN A 150 -20.54 10.52 -5.48
N MET A 151 -20.20 11.52 -4.67
CA MET A 151 -20.71 12.89 -4.86
C MET A 151 -20.26 13.46 -6.21
N ARG A 152 -19.02 13.16 -6.64
CA ARG A 152 -18.51 13.56 -7.94
C ARG A 152 -19.26 12.86 -9.08
N GLN A 153 -19.55 11.57 -8.95
CA GLN A 153 -20.36 10.83 -9.92
C GLN A 153 -21.80 11.39 -9.99
N GLN A 154 -22.42 11.67 -8.84
CA GLN A 154 -23.74 12.31 -8.77
C GLN A 154 -23.73 13.70 -9.41
N GLU A 155 -22.69 14.49 -9.17
CA GLU A 155 -22.55 15.81 -9.77
C GLU A 155 -22.31 15.72 -11.28
N ILE A 156 -21.51 14.75 -11.75
CA ILE A 156 -21.33 14.48 -13.18
C ILE A 156 -22.67 14.07 -13.83
N GLU A 157 -23.42 13.17 -13.22
CA GLU A 157 -24.75 12.76 -13.70
C GLU A 157 -25.73 13.94 -13.72
N ARG A 158 -25.71 14.77 -12.67
CA ARG A 158 -26.54 15.98 -12.59
C ARG A 158 -26.21 16.96 -13.71
N GLN A 159 -24.92 17.23 -13.93
CA GLN A 159 -24.45 18.10 -15.02
C GLN A 159 -24.80 17.53 -16.40
N PHE A 160 -24.70 16.22 -16.58
CA PHE A 160 -25.13 15.55 -17.80
C PHE A 160 -26.62 15.74 -18.05
N LYS A 161 -27.44 15.50 -17.02
CA LYS A 161 -28.90 15.60 -17.10
C LYS A 161 -29.35 17.05 -17.33
N GLU A 162 -28.70 18.02 -16.69
CA GLU A 162 -28.94 19.45 -16.94
C GLU A 162 -28.56 19.85 -18.36
N ARG A 163 -27.43 19.37 -18.90
CA ARG A 163 -27.05 19.62 -20.29
C ARG A 163 -27.97 18.92 -21.28
N GLU A 164 -28.44 17.71 -20.97
CA GLU A 164 -29.41 16.99 -21.79
C GLU A 164 -30.77 17.73 -21.82
N LEU A 165 -31.22 18.23 -20.67
CA LEU A 165 -32.42 19.07 -20.57
C LEU A 165 -32.25 20.39 -21.33
N ALA A 166 -31.08 21.03 -21.22
CA ALA A 166 -30.76 22.23 -21.98
C ALA A 166 -30.76 21.98 -23.49
N LEU A 167 -30.19 20.86 -23.94
CA LEU A 167 -30.22 20.42 -25.34
C LEU A 167 -31.63 20.13 -25.84
N LYS A 168 -32.44 19.42 -25.05
CA LYS A 168 -33.86 19.18 -25.36
C LYS A 168 -34.65 20.49 -25.44
N SER A 169 -34.34 21.47 -24.58
CA SER A 169 -35.01 22.77 -24.58
C SER A 169 -34.60 23.67 -25.76
N THR A 170 -33.41 23.44 -26.34
CA THR A 170 -32.91 24.20 -27.50
C THR A 170 -33.29 23.59 -28.84
N GLY A 171 -33.97 22.42 -28.84
CA GLY A 171 -34.53 21.81 -30.05
C GLY A 171 -33.50 21.22 -31.02
N SER A 172 -32.21 21.22 -30.67
CA SER A 172 -31.13 20.67 -31.48
C SER A 172 -30.90 19.21 -31.10
N ASN A 173 -31.36 18.27 -31.95
CA ASN A 173 -31.21 16.83 -31.75
C ASN A 173 -29.78 16.28 -31.92
N GLN A 174 -28.75 17.13 -32.04
CA GLN A 174 -27.36 16.69 -32.14
C GLN A 174 -26.45 17.45 -31.17
N PRO A 175 -25.65 16.75 -30.34
CA PRO A 175 -24.69 17.37 -29.45
C PRO A 175 -23.60 18.07 -30.27
N SER A 176 -23.22 19.29 -29.87
CA SER A 176 -22.17 20.03 -30.57
C SER A 176 -20.80 19.38 -30.37
N LEU A 177 -19.87 19.55 -31.32
CA LEU A 177 -18.48 19.05 -31.20
C LEU A 177 -17.82 19.48 -29.87
N SER A 178 -18.09 20.71 -29.42
CA SER A 178 -17.63 21.23 -28.13
C SER A 178 -18.19 20.47 -26.93
N GLN A 179 -19.41 19.95 -27.00
CA GLN A 179 -19.98 19.10 -25.95
C GLN A 179 -19.35 17.71 -25.96
N LEU A 180 -19.11 17.12 -27.14
CA LEU A 180 -18.39 15.85 -27.26
C LEU A 180 -16.95 15.95 -26.73
N LEU A 181 -16.26 17.06 -27.00
CA LEU A 181 -14.92 17.36 -26.47
C LEU A 181 -14.92 17.57 -24.94
N ALA A 182 -15.96 18.18 -24.38
CA ALA A 182 -16.08 18.33 -22.93
C ALA A 182 -16.33 16.98 -22.25
N ILE A 183 -17.22 16.15 -22.82
CA ILE A 183 -17.47 14.78 -22.35
C ILE A 183 -16.17 13.98 -22.40
N ALA A 184 -15.49 14.01 -23.55
CA ALA A 184 -14.19 13.37 -23.76
C ALA A 184 -13.12 13.78 -22.72
N ASN A 185 -13.01 15.08 -22.39
CA ASN A 185 -12.04 15.55 -21.40
C ASN A 185 -12.40 15.16 -19.96
N TYR A 186 -13.69 15.06 -19.62
CA TYR A 186 -14.16 14.58 -18.30
C TYR A 186 -13.94 13.08 -18.09
N MET A 187 -13.84 12.39 -19.20
CA MET A 187 -13.73 10.95 -19.31
C MET A 187 -12.27 10.47 -19.35
N LYS A 188 -11.30 11.37 -19.62
CA LYS A 188 -9.87 11.01 -19.60
C LYS A 188 -9.48 10.32 -18.30
N PRO A 189 -8.72 9.21 -18.38
CA PRO A 189 -8.22 8.56 -17.19
C PRO A 189 -7.36 9.56 -16.43
N THR A 190 -7.55 9.63 -15.12
CA THR A 190 -6.75 10.51 -14.27
C THR A 190 -5.28 10.07 -14.31
N ALA A 191 -4.35 10.99 -14.04
CA ALA A 191 -2.93 10.63 -13.97
C ALA A 191 -2.65 9.47 -12.98
N GLY A 192 -3.51 9.30 -11.96
CA GLY A 192 -3.47 8.14 -11.06
C GLY A 192 -3.75 6.81 -11.77
N GLN A 193 -4.84 6.73 -12.54
CA GLN A 193 -5.23 5.52 -13.28
C GLN A 193 -4.19 5.12 -14.34
N VAL A 194 -3.57 6.09 -15.00
CA VAL A 194 -2.48 5.81 -15.97
C VAL A 194 -1.26 5.23 -15.26
N ASN A 195 -0.88 5.78 -14.09
CA ASN A 195 0.24 5.25 -13.31
C ASN A 195 -0.07 3.86 -12.73
N GLU A 196 -1.31 3.58 -12.34
CA GLU A 196 -1.76 2.25 -11.91
C GLU A 196 -1.65 1.23 -13.04
N ALA A 197 -2.04 1.57 -14.28
CA ALA A 197 -1.87 0.69 -15.43
C ALA A 197 -0.39 0.41 -15.74
N ILE A 198 0.47 1.43 -15.70
CA ILE A 198 1.92 1.29 -15.91
C ILE A 198 2.54 0.38 -14.84
N ASN A 199 2.15 0.58 -13.57
CA ASN A 199 2.61 -0.29 -12.49
C ASN A 199 2.08 -1.72 -12.66
N ALA A 200 0.81 -1.91 -13.03
CA ALA A 200 0.25 -3.22 -13.30
C ALA A 200 0.99 -3.95 -14.44
N GLU A 201 1.48 -3.24 -15.46
CA GLU A 201 2.33 -3.83 -16.49
C GLU A 201 3.66 -4.35 -15.95
N SER A 202 4.32 -3.65 -15.02
CA SER A 202 5.57 -4.14 -14.43
C SER A 202 5.33 -5.39 -13.58
N GLY A 203 4.27 -5.40 -12.78
CA GLY A 203 3.86 -6.57 -12.00
C GLY A 203 3.49 -7.77 -12.89
N LYS A 204 2.81 -7.56 -14.02
CA LYS A 204 2.55 -8.61 -15.02
C LYS A 204 3.86 -9.17 -15.59
N LYS A 205 4.84 -8.32 -15.91
CA LYS A 205 6.16 -8.77 -16.36
C LYS A 205 6.86 -9.63 -15.30
N ALA A 206 6.75 -9.28 -14.01
CA ALA A 206 7.27 -10.11 -12.93
C ALA A 206 6.59 -11.50 -12.87
N VAL A 207 5.27 -11.59 -13.05
CA VAL A 207 4.56 -12.88 -13.14
C VAL A 207 5.04 -13.74 -14.32
N LEU A 208 5.22 -13.12 -15.49
CA LEU A 208 5.78 -13.81 -16.66
C LEU A 208 7.22 -14.27 -16.41
N HIS A 209 8.02 -13.46 -15.71
CA HIS A 209 9.37 -13.84 -15.34
C HIS A 209 9.40 -15.03 -14.38
N LEU A 210 8.52 -15.06 -13.36
CA LEU A 210 8.36 -16.24 -12.48
C LEU A 210 8.02 -17.50 -13.27
N ARG A 211 7.11 -17.40 -14.25
CA ARG A 211 6.73 -18.51 -15.13
C ARG A 211 7.94 -19.05 -15.88
N ASP A 212 8.77 -18.16 -16.43
CA ASP A 212 9.99 -18.55 -17.15
C ASP A 212 11.04 -19.14 -16.21
N MET A 213 11.23 -18.59 -15.02
CA MET A 213 12.14 -19.13 -14.00
C MET A 213 11.75 -20.55 -13.60
N ILE A 214 10.46 -20.79 -13.34
CA ILE A 214 9.94 -22.12 -12.98
C ILE A 214 10.14 -23.11 -14.12
N LYS A 215 9.93 -22.69 -15.36
CA LYS A 215 10.12 -23.53 -16.55
C LYS A 215 11.59 -23.88 -16.78
N LYS A 216 12.49 -22.90 -16.65
CA LYS A 216 13.95 -23.08 -16.85
C LYS A 216 14.60 -23.85 -15.71
N ASN A 217 14.20 -23.56 -14.47
CA ASN A 217 14.75 -24.17 -13.27
C ASN A 217 13.65 -24.44 -12.23
N PRO A 218 12.96 -25.59 -12.32
CA PRO A 218 11.92 -25.96 -11.36
C PRO A 218 12.41 -26.01 -9.89
N LYS A 219 13.71 -26.23 -9.67
CA LYS A 219 14.31 -26.26 -8.33
C LYS A 219 14.45 -24.87 -7.70
N ALA A 220 14.34 -23.78 -8.48
CA ALA A 220 14.41 -22.41 -7.95
C ALA A 220 13.34 -22.15 -6.88
N VAL A 221 12.10 -22.65 -7.09
CA VAL A 221 11.01 -22.55 -6.11
C VAL A 221 11.35 -23.29 -4.82
N TYR A 222 11.93 -24.49 -4.94
CA TYR A 222 12.38 -25.27 -3.79
C TYR A 222 13.46 -24.54 -2.99
N TYR A 223 14.49 -24.03 -3.66
CA TYR A 223 15.55 -23.29 -2.99
C TYR A 223 15.05 -21.99 -2.36
N ALA A 224 14.07 -21.32 -2.98
CA ALA A 224 13.46 -20.12 -2.44
C ALA A 224 12.69 -20.38 -1.14
N GLY A 225 12.09 -21.57 -0.98
CA GLY A 225 11.33 -21.97 0.21
C GLY A 225 12.16 -22.49 1.39
N VAL A 226 13.46 -22.74 1.20
CA VAL A 226 14.34 -23.27 2.25
C VAL A 226 15.33 -22.17 2.69
N PRO A 227 15.26 -21.65 3.92
CA PRO A 227 16.02 -20.45 4.34
C PRO A 227 17.53 -20.51 4.05
N LEU A 228 18.17 -21.64 4.34
CA LEU A 228 19.61 -21.83 4.10
C LEU A 228 19.96 -21.82 2.61
N LEU A 229 19.11 -22.44 1.76
CA LEU A 229 19.34 -22.52 0.32
C LEU A 229 19.03 -21.19 -0.37
N ASN A 230 18.04 -20.46 0.13
CA ASN A 230 17.70 -19.12 -0.35
C ASN A 230 18.89 -18.16 -0.20
N ALA A 231 19.61 -18.21 0.93
CA ALA A 231 20.73 -17.30 1.18
C ALA A 231 21.92 -17.49 0.21
N VAL A 232 22.18 -18.74 -0.21
CA VAL A 232 23.37 -19.09 -1.00
C VAL A 232 23.09 -19.25 -2.49
N ASN A 233 21.82 -19.46 -2.89
CA ASN A 233 21.47 -19.71 -4.28
C ASN A 233 20.99 -18.42 -4.99
N PRO A 234 21.69 -17.93 -6.04
CA PRO A 234 21.30 -16.71 -6.73
C PRO A 234 19.91 -16.82 -7.39
N ALA A 235 19.57 -17.98 -7.96
CA ALA A 235 18.26 -18.18 -8.59
C ALA A 235 17.11 -18.18 -7.57
N ALA A 236 17.36 -18.61 -6.32
CA ALA A 236 16.38 -18.55 -5.24
C ALA A 236 16.11 -17.10 -4.80
N ARG A 237 17.17 -16.28 -4.71
CA ARG A 237 17.04 -14.85 -4.38
C ARG A 237 16.32 -14.08 -5.47
N GLU A 238 16.67 -14.34 -6.73
CA GLU A 238 15.99 -13.75 -7.89
C GLU A 238 14.51 -14.16 -7.91
N TYR A 239 14.20 -15.42 -7.59
CA TYR A 239 12.82 -15.89 -7.51
C TYR A 239 12.04 -15.15 -6.43
N ASN A 240 12.58 -15.05 -5.21
CA ASN A 240 11.93 -14.35 -4.09
C ASN A 240 11.77 -12.85 -4.36
N SER A 241 12.75 -12.20 -4.99
CA SER A 241 12.65 -10.80 -5.39
C SER A 241 11.55 -10.59 -6.42
N THR A 242 11.50 -11.42 -7.45
CA THR A 242 10.48 -11.35 -8.52
C THR A 242 9.09 -11.69 -7.96
N ALA A 243 9.00 -12.66 -7.05
CA ALA A 243 7.76 -13.01 -6.37
C ALA A 243 7.23 -11.85 -5.53
N LYS A 244 8.12 -11.18 -4.79
CA LYS A 244 7.76 -9.99 -4.01
C LYS A 244 7.24 -8.86 -4.90
N GLU A 245 7.93 -8.56 -5.99
CA GLU A 245 7.47 -7.57 -6.96
C GLU A 245 6.09 -7.92 -7.52
N ALA A 246 5.86 -9.20 -7.86
CA ALA A 246 4.62 -9.68 -8.43
C ALA A 246 3.40 -9.54 -7.51
N TYR A 247 3.53 -9.56 -6.19
CA TYR A 247 2.39 -9.28 -5.30
C TYR A 247 2.38 -7.85 -4.76
N ASP A 248 3.53 -7.21 -4.54
CA ASP A 248 3.64 -5.84 -3.99
C ASP A 248 2.98 -4.82 -4.93
N VAL A 249 3.13 -5.00 -6.25
CA VAL A 249 2.43 -4.16 -7.24
C VAL A 249 0.91 -4.35 -7.19
N LEU A 250 0.40 -5.57 -6.98
CA LEU A 250 -1.05 -5.80 -6.82
C LEU A 250 -1.59 -5.14 -5.56
N VAL A 251 -0.86 -5.23 -4.44
CA VAL A 251 -1.24 -4.55 -3.20
C VAL A 251 -1.32 -3.04 -3.45
N ARG A 252 -0.27 -2.44 -4.03
CA ARG A 252 -0.23 -0.98 -4.27
C ARG A 252 -1.28 -0.49 -5.27
N THR A 253 -1.60 -1.28 -6.29
CA THR A 253 -2.64 -0.91 -7.26
C THR A 253 -4.05 -0.99 -6.65
N ARG A 254 -4.25 -1.83 -5.62
CA ARG A 254 -5.53 -1.99 -4.93
C ARG A 254 -5.74 -1.03 -3.77
N THR A 255 -4.73 -0.85 -2.93
CA THR A 255 -4.82 -0.04 -1.70
C THR A 255 -4.22 1.35 -1.85
N GLY A 256 -3.62 1.64 -3.00
CA GLY A 256 -2.82 2.84 -3.21
C GLY A 256 -1.49 2.78 -2.45
N ALA A 257 -1.07 3.90 -1.86
CA ALA A 257 0.22 3.99 -1.16
C ALA A 257 0.25 3.31 0.23
N ALA A 258 -0.90 2.90 0.75
CA ALA A 258 -1.00 2.28 2.08
C ALA A 258 -0.84 0.76 1.96
N LEU A 259 0.21 0.19 2.53
CA LEU A 259 0.39 -1.27 2.62
C LEU A 259 -0.67 -1.86 3.56
N ASN A 260 -1.55 -2.71 3.01
CA ASN A 260 -2.47 -3.54 3.78
C ASN A 260 -1.88 -4.95 3.93
N LEU A 261 -1.60 -5.36 5.17
CA LEU A 261 -0.98 -6.66 5.46
C LEU A 261 -1.89 -7.84 5.10
N ASP A 262 -3.21 -7.69 5.23
CA ASP A 262 -4.17 -8.75 4.88
C ASP A 262 -4.22 -8.97 3.36
N GLU A 263 -4.21 -7.89 2.58
CA GLU A 263 -4.12 -7.99 1.12
C GLU A 263 -2.78 -8.54 0.66
N GLN A 264 -1.69 -8.14 1.33
CA GLN A 264 -0.38 -8.70 1.04
C GLN A 264 -0.37 -10.23 1.26
N ALA A 265 -0.88 -10.70 2.41
CA ALA A 265 -0.98 -12.13 2.70
C ALA A 265 -1.88 -12.86 1.69
N PHE A 266 -3.00 -12.25 1.29
CA PHE A 266 -3.89 -12.78 0.27
C PHE A 266 -3.18 -12.96 -1.09
N TYR A 267 -2.47 -11.95 -1.57
CA TYR A 267 -1.76 -12.04 -2.85
C TYR A 267 -0.52 -12.95 -2.79
N GLU A 268 0.15 -13.00 -1.64
CA GLU A 268 1.25 -13.92 -1.39
C GLU A 268 0.81 -15.39 -1.47
N GLU A 269 -0.45 -15.70 -1.14
CA GLU A 269 -0.99 -17.06 -1.29
C GLU A 269 -0.98 -17.57 -2.74
N TYR A 270 -1.12 -16.65 -3.70
CA TYR A 270 -1.04 -16.94 -5.13
C TYR A 270 0.41 -17.04 -5.65
N ILE A 271 1.43 -16.82 -4.83
CA ILE A 271 2.81 -17.12 -5.21
C ILE A 271 3.02 -18.65 -5.19
N PRO A 272 3.60 -19.24 -6.25
CA PRO A 272 3.90 -20.67 -6.26
C PRO A 272 4.85 -21.06 -5.13
N LYS A 273 4.47 -22.04 -4.33
CA LYS A 273 5.27 -22.60 -3.23
C LYS A 273 5.97 -23.87 -3.68
N TRP A 274 7.03 -24.24 -2.97
CA TRP A 274 7.82 -25.43 -3.33
C TRP A 274 7.06 -26.75 -3.17
N LEU A 275 6.04 -26.77 -2.30
CA LEU A 275 5.13 -27.90 -2.10
C LEU A 275 3.98 -27.93 -3.11
N ASP A 276 3.82 -26.91 -3.95
CA ASP A 276 2.73 -26.89 -4.93
C ASP A 276 3.01 -27.89 -6.06
N SER A 277 1.95 -28.58 -6.50
CA SER A 277 2.01 -29.38 -7.72
C SER A 277 2.21 -28.49 -8.95
N ASP A 278 2.77 -29.00 -10.04
CA ASP A 278 2.99 -28.20 -11.25
C ASP A 278 1.69 -27.65 -11.85
N VAL A 279 0.56 -28.36 -11.64
CA VAL A 279 -0.78 -27.87 -12.01
C VAL A 279 -1.14 -26.66 -11.16
N LEU A 280 -0.97 -26.72 -9.84
CA LEU A 280 -1.29 -25.63 -8.94
C LEU A 280 -0.39 -24.40 -9.18
N LYS A 281 0.91 -24.60 -9.45
CA LYS A 281 1.82 -23.51 -9.84
C LYS A 281 1.33 -22.77 -11.08
N LYS A 282 0.89 -23.50 -12.11
CA LYS A 282 0.31 -22.90 -13.33
C LYS A 282 -0.97 -22.13 -13.02
N GLN A 283 -1.90 -22.72 -12.29
CA GLN A 283 -3.16 -22.07 -11.91
C GLN A 283 -2.94 -20.76 -11.16
N LYS A 284 -2.03 -20.77 -10.18
CA LYS A 284 -1.63 -19.59 -9.41
C LYS A 284 -1.06 -18.46 -10.28
N LEU A 285 -0.12 -18.79 -11.17
CA LEU A 285 0.46 -17.81 -12.10
C LEU A 285 -0.57 -17.28 -13.12
N THR A 286 -1.45 -18.13 -13.63
CA THR A 286 -2.57 -17.70 -14.50
C THR A 286 -3.48 -16.75 -13.74
N ARG A 287 -3.81 -17.05 -12.48
CA ARG A 287 -4.66 -16.19 -11.66
C ARG A 287 -4.04 -14.81 -11.42
N LEU A 288 -2.75 -14.75 -11.11
CA LEU A 288 -2.04 -13.47 -10.98
C LEU A 288 -2.06 -12.68 -12.29
N GLU A 289 -1.82 -13.35 -13.44
CA GLU A 289 -1.88 -12.70 -14.74
C GLU A 289 -3.28 -12.16 -15.07
N GLU A 290 -4.35 -12.89 -14.75
CA GLU A 290 -5.73 -12.42 -14.91
C GLU A 290 -6.02 -11.17 -14.06
N LEU A 291 -5.52 -11.14 -12.81
CA LEU A 291 -5.66 -9.98 -11.93
C LEU A 291 -4.97 -8.75 -12.52
N TYR A 292 -3.74 -8.92 -13.04
CA TYR A 292 -3.04 -7.84 -13.72
C TYR A 292 -3.72 -7.38 -15.00
N ASN A 293 -4.19 -8.31 -15.84
CA ASN A 293 -4.92 -7.96 -17.05
C ASN A 293 -6.16 -7.13 -16.73
N ARG A 294 -6.88 -7.47 -15.66
CA ARG A 294 -8.03 -6.68 -15.21
C ARG A 294 -7.63 -5.25 -14.85
N VAL A 295 -6.59 -5.06 -14.03
CA VAL A 295 -6.13 -3.71 -13.64
C VAL A 295 -5.66 -2.91 -14.86
N ILE A 296 -4.94 -3.55 -15.79
CA ILE A 296 -4.49 -2.92 -17.03
C ILE A 296 -5.70 -2.51 -17.89
N THR A 297 -6.67 -3.40 -18.08
CA THR A 297 -7.89 -3.11 -18.84
C THR A 297 -8.71 -2.01 -18.19
N GLU A 298 -8.91 -2.03 -16.87
CA GLU A 298 -9.60 -0.95 -16.13
C GLU A 298 -8.88 0.40 -16.28
N GLY A 299 -7.55 0.39 -16.39
CA GLY A 299 -6.76 1.59 -16.66
C GLY A 299 -6.69 2.01 -18.15
N GLN A 300 -6.89 1.08 -19.08
CA GLN A 300 -6.79 1.28 -20.54
C GLN A 300 -8.13 1.49 -21.25
N GLU A 301 -9.26 0.99 -20.71
CA GLU A 301 -10.61 1.10 -21.32
C GLU A 301 -11.11 2.54 -21.45
N PHE A 302 -10.29 3.52 -21.09
CA PHE A 302 -10.50 4.90 -21.45
C PHE A 302 -9.62 5.38 -22.61
N ASP A 303 -9.64 4.66 -23.74
CA ASP A 303 -9.11 5.14 -25.00
C ASP A 303 -10.16 5.96 -25.77
N LEU A 304 -10.01 7.28 -25.70
CA LEU A 304 -10.82 8.28 -26.41
C LEU A 304 -10.92 8.04 -27.92
N GLY A 305 -9.92 7.41 -28.54
CA GLY A 305 -9.92 7.12 -29.97
C GLY A 305 -11.02 6.14 -30.38
N SER A 306 -11.25 5.11 -29.55
CA SER A 306 -12.30 4.10 -29.78
C SER A 306 -13.71 4.67 -29.60
N PHE A 307 -13.90 5.56 -28.62
CA PHE A 307 -15.19 6.22 -28.35
C PHE A 307 -15.57 7.22 -29.44
N LEU A 308 -14.62 8.02 -29.92
CA LEU A 308 -14.87 8.97 -31.01
C LEU A 308 -15.11 8.24 -32.35
N GLY A 309 -14.37 7.16 -32.63
CA GLY A 309 -14.56 6.34 -33.84
C GLY A 309 -15.92 5.63 -33.92
N ALA A 310 -16.50 5.22 -32.78
CA ALA A 310 -17.81 4.56 -32.74
C ALA A 310 -19.00 5.54 -32.88
N SER A 311 -18.78 6.84 -32.64
CA SER A 311 -19.86 7.85 -32.66
C SER A 311 -20.29 8.30 -34.06
N GLY A 312 -19.61 7.84 -35.13
CA GLY A 312 -19.92 8.21 -36.52
C GLY A 312 -19.72 9.70 -36.83
N VAL A 313 -19.08 10.44 -35.94
CA VAL A 313 -18.75 11.86 -36.16
C VAL A 313 -17.52 11.91 -37.05
N GLU A 314 -17.74 11.99 -38.36
CA GLU A 314 -16.70 12.44 -39.30
C GLU A 314 -16.22 13.82 -38.84
N VAL A 315 -14.97 13.92 -38.37
CA VAL A 315 -14.35 15.21 -38.05
C VAL A 315 -14.06 15.89 -39.38
N PRO A 316 -14.81 16.93 -39.79
CA PRO A 316 -14.56 17.59 -41.06
C PRO A 316 -13.30 18.44 -40.89
N GLY A 317 -12.21 18.08 -41.56
CA GLY A 317 -11.02 18.94 -41.66
C GLY A 317 -9.66 18.32 -41.34
N LEU A 318 -9.56 17.04 -40.97
CA LEU A 318 -8.30 16.30 -41.04
C LEU A 318 -8.25 15.54 -42.37
N GLY A 319 -8.29 16.30 -43.45
CA GLY A 319 -7.97 15.80 -44.77
C GLY A 319 -6.53 15.33 -44.78
N SER A 320 -6.32 14.08 -45.19
CA SER A 320 -5.03 13.53 -45.59
C SER A 320 -4.57 14.22 -46.88
N ASP A 321 -4.22 15.51 -46.81
CA ASP A 321 -3.52 16.15 -47.92
C ASP A 321 -2.09 15.64 -47.92
N GLY A 322 -1.81 14.82 -48.94
CA GLY A 322 -0.54 14.17 -49.16
C GLY A 322 0.61 15.15 -49.18
N PHE A 323 1.50 15.02 -48.20
CA PHE A 323 2.85 15.52 -48.30
C PHE A 323 3.61 14.60 -49.26
N ILE A 324 3.67 14.98 -50.54
CA ILE A 324 4.64 14.45 -51.50
C ILE A 324 5.86 15.38 -51.41
N PRO A 325 7.03 14.90 -50.92
CA PRO A 325 8.26 15.67 -51.02
C PRO A 325 8.81 15.57 -52.44
N ASP A 326 9.17 16.72 -53.01
CA ASP A 326 10.14 16.81 -54.11
C ASP A 326 11.56 16.52 -53.60
#